data_AF-A0A846XRI5-F1
#
_entry.id   AF-A0A846XRI5-F1
#
_cell.length_a   1.000
_cell.length_b   1.000
_cell.length_c   1.000
_cell.angle_alpha   90.00
_cell.angle_beta   90.00
_cell.angle_gamma   90.00
#
_symmetry.space_group_name_H-M   'P 1'
#
loop_
_entity.id
_entity.type
_entity.pdbx_description
1 polymer ?
#
loop_
_entity_poly.entity_id
_entity_poly.type
_entity_poly.pdbx_seq_one_letter_code
_entity_poly.pdbx_strand_id
1 'polypeptide(L)'
;MTPEQEAVLRDMQIQLRELRTEIGDLETTVAELAARQPSPAGLPWPLSALAALLHDPAAVIGDQIGRWEALLEEFRNKPGEMPQFTARALEAKSSDAESK
;
A
#
# COMPACT_ATOMS: atom_id res chain seq x y z
N MET A 1 -3.78 -24.66 47.24
CA MET A 1 -2.86 -23.76 46.52
C MET A 1 -1.84 -23.27 47.54
N THR A 2 -0.55 -23.29 47.21
CA THR A 2 0.50 -22.87 48.17
C THR A 2 0.70 -21.35 48.11
N PRO A 3 1.20 -20.71 49.18
CA PRO A 3 1.50 -19.28 49.17
C PRO A 3 2.53 -18.89 48.09
N GLU A 4 3.46 -19.79 47.75
CA GLU A 4 4.38 -19.61 46.63
C GLU A 4 3.65 -19.60 45.27
N GLN A 5 2.69 -20.50 45.07
CA GLN A 5 1.86 -20.53 43.86
C GLN A 5 1.04 -19.24 43.70
N GLU A 6 0.54 -18.67 44.80
CA GLU A 6 -0.15 -17.37 44.77
C GLU A 6 0.78 -16.21 44.44
N ALA A 7 2.03 -16.23 44.94
CA ALA A 7 3.02 -15.21 44.64
C ALA A 7 3.38 -15.22 43.15
N VAL A 8 3.63 -16.40 42.58
CA VAL A 8 3.90 -16.57 41.15
C VAL A 8 2.69 -16.13 40.31
N LEU A 9 1.47 -16.48 40.71
CA LEU A 9 0.27 -16.05 39.97
C LEU A 9 0.11 -14.53 39.98
N ARG A 10 0.37 -13.87 41.12
CA ARG A 10 0.33 -12.40 41.22
C ARG A 10 1.38 -11.75 40.33
N ASP A 11 2.60 -12.28 40.31
CA ASP A 11 3.68 -11.77 39.45
C ASP A 11 3.32 -11.89 37.97
N MET A 12 2.82 -13.06 37.54
CA MET A 12 2.34 -13.26 36.16
C MET A 12 1.21 -12.30 35.79
N GLN A 13 0.28 -12.00 36.71
CA GLN A 13 -0.81 -11.04 36.47
C GLN A 13 -0.30 -9.61 36.31
N ILE A 14 0.77 -9.23 37.01
CA ILE A 14 1.41 -7.91 36.86
C ILE A 14 2.08 -7.83 35.50
N GLN A 15 2.91 -8.82 35.14
CA GLN A 15 3.59 -8.89 33.84
C GLN A 15 2.60 -8.89 32.67
N LEU A 16 1.49 -9.62 32.78
CA LEU A 16 0.43 -9.61 31.76
C LEU A 16 -0.20 -8.23 31.59
N ARG A 17 -0.36 -7.47 32.68
CA ARG A 17 -0.91 -6.11 32.61
C ARG A 17 0.07 -5.15 31.95
N GLU A 18 1.35 -5.24 32.32
CA GLU A 18 2.42 -4.44 31.72
C GLU A 18 2.54 -4.69 30.22
N LEU A 19 2.60 -5.97 29.80
CA LEU A 19 2.65 -6.35 28.40
C LEU A 19 1.43 -5.85 27.63
N ARG A 20 0.23 -5.90 28.21
CA ARG A 20 -0.98 -5.39 27.55
C ARG A 20 -0.90 -3.87 27.34
N THR A 21 -0.35 -3.14 28.30
CA THR A 21 -0.12 -1.70 28.14
C THR A 21 0.91 -1.42 27.04
N GLU A 22 2.04 -2.12 27.03
CA GLU A 22 3.07 -1.97 26.00
C GLU A 22 2.53 -2.30 24.60
N ILE A 23 1.71 -3.35 24.47
CA ILE A 23 1.02 -3.68 23.22
C ILE A 23 0.12 -2.51 22.78
N GLY A 24 -0.65 -1.92 23.70
CA GLY A 24 -1.50 -0.77 23.37
C GLY A 24 -0.71 0.46 22.90
N ASP A 25 0.43 0.73 23.53
CA ASP A 25 1.33 1.82 23.15
C ASP A 25 1.97 1.56 21.77
N LEU A 26 2.37 0.32 21.50
CA LEU A 26 2.88 -0.12 20.21
C LEU A 26 1.83 -0.03 19.11
N GLU A 27 0.60 -0.48 19.36
CA GLU A 27 -0.52 -0.37 18.41
C GLU A 27 -0.81 1.10 18.08
N THR A 28 -0.77 1.98 19.08
CA THR A 28 -0.91 3.44 18.90
C THR A 28 0.22 3.96 18.01
N THR A 29 1.47 3.61 18.32
CA THR A 29 2.65 4.01 17.53
C THR A 29 2.57 3.51 16.09
N VAL A 30 2.11 2.27 15.88
CA VAL A 30 1.91 1.67 14.56
C VAL A 30 0.82 2.40 13.79
N ALA A 31 -0.30 2.74 14.42
CA ALA A 31 -1.38 3.51 13.80
C ALA A 31 -0.88 4.90 13.36
N GLU A 32 -0.10 5.58 14.19
CA GLU A 32 0.52 6.87 13.85
C GLU A 32 1.51 6.76 12.68
N LEU A 33 2.34 5.71 12.66
CA LEU A 33 3.27 5.45 11.56
C LEU A 33 2.54 5.11 10.25
N ALA A 34 1.49 4.29 10.33
CA ALA A 34 0.67 3.94 9.19
C ALA A 34 -0.03 5.18 8.59
N ALA A 35 -0.52 6.09 9.44
CA ALA A 35 -1.12 7.36 9.00
C ALA A 35 -0.10 8.31 8.35
N ARG A 36 1.20 8.17 8.68
CA ARG A 36 2.29 8.95 8.07
C ARG A 36 2.80 8.38 6.76
N GLN A 37 2.44 7.13 6.40
CA GLN A 37 2.87 6.60 5.12
C GLN A 37 2.24 7.42 3.98
N PRO A 38 3.05 7.87 3.00
CA PRO A 38 2.51 8.56 1.85
C PRO A 38 1.55 7.61 1.13
N SER A 39 0.35 8.11 0.83
CA SER A 39 -0.55 7.41 -0.08
C SER A 39 0.22 7.12 -1.37
N PRO A 40 0.20 5.88 -1.89
CA PRO A 40 0.94 5.53 -3.10
C PRO A 40 0.52 6.39 -4.30
N ALA A 41 -0.67 7.01 -4.25
CA ALA A 41 -1.16 7.96 -5.23
C ALA A 41 -0.37 9.28 -5.31
N GLY A 42 0.40 9.63 -4.29
CA GLY A 42 1.22 10.85 -4.24
C GLY A 42 2.68 10.68 -4.70
N LEU A 43 3.10 9.45 -4.98
CA LEU A 43 4.47 9.17 -5.39
C LEU A 43 4.64 9.35 -6.91
N PRO A 44 5.73 9.99 -7.37
CA PRO A 44 6.04 10.04 -8.78
C PRO A 44 6.30 8.63 -9.31
N TRP A 45 5.98 8.42 -10.57
CA TRP A 45 6.40 7.20 -11.27
C TRP A 45 7.94 7.08 -11.22
N PRO A 46 8.51 5.89 -10.90
CA PRO A 46 7.88 4.58 -10.71
C PRO A 46 7.59 4.18 -9.25
N LEU A 47 7.83 5.05 -8.28
CA LEU A 47 7.72 4.71 -6.86
C LEU A 47 6.29 4.41 -6.42
N SER A 48 5.29 4.99 -7.10
CA SER A 48 3.87 4.66 -6.90
C SER A 48 3.53 3.21 -7.24
N ALA A 49 4.09 2.65 -8.33
CA ALA A 49 3.91 1.24 -8.65
C ALA A 49 4.59 0.32 -7.64
N LEU A 50 5.80 0.67 -7.20
CA LEU A 50 6.51 -0.12 -6.20
C LEU A 50 5.73 -0.13 -4.87
N ALA A 51 5.25 1.03 -4.42
CA ALA A 51 4.45 1.14 -3.20
C ALA A 51 3.13 0.36 -3.30
N ALA A 52 2.44 0.42 -4.45
CA ALA A 52 1.22 -0.37 -4.66
C ALA A 52 1.50 -1.88 -4.64
N LEU A 53 2.62 -2.33 -5.23
CA LEU A 53 3.01 -3.75 -5.27
C LEU A 53 3.35 -4.30 -3.87
N LEU A 54 3.97 -3.48 -3.01
CA LEU A 54 4.24 -3.86 -1.62
C LEU A 54 2.96 -3.91 -0.76
N HIS A 55 1.95 -3.09 -1.08
CA HIS A 55 0.71 -3.01 -0.33
C HIS A 55 -0.28 -4.14 -0.69
N ASP A 56 -0.53 -4.34 -1.99
CA ASP A 56 -1.40 -5.40 -2.49
C ASP A 56 -0.91 -5.89 -3.86
N PRO A 57 -0.03 -6.91 -3.89
CA PRO A 57 0.51 -7.41 -5.14
C PRO A 57 -0.56 -8.08 -6.00
N ALA A 58 -1.58 -8.69 -5.40
CA ALA A 58 -2.63 -9.40 -6.13
C ALA A 58 -3.55 -8.43 -6.87
N ALA A 59 -3.94 -7.32 -6.24
CA ALA A 59 -4.74 -6.29 -6.90
C ALA A 59 -3.97 -5.61 -8.05
N VAL A 60 -2.69 -5.28 -7.85
CA VAL A 60 -1.86 -4.67 -8.90
C VAL A 60 -1.70 -5.62 -10.09
N ILE A 61 -1.37 -6.88 -9.85
CA ILE A 61 -1.22 -7.88 -10.92
C ILE A 61 -2.55 -8.12 -11.64
N GLY A 62 -3.66 -8.25 -10.91
CA GLY A 62 -4.99 -8.46 -11.49
C GLY A 62 -5.44 -7.29 -12.38
N ASP A 63 -5.24 -6.05 -11.93
CA ASP A 63 -5.56 -4.87 -12.72
C ASP A 63 -4.67 -4.74 -13.97
N GLN A 64 -3.37 -5.06 -13.86
CA GLN A 64 -2.51 -5.13 -15.03
C GLN A 64 -3.00 -6.18 -16.03
N ILE A 65 -3.32 -7.41 -15.58
CA ILE A 65 -3.85 -8.48 -16.45
C ILE A 65 -5.12 -8.01 -17.16
N GLY A 66 -6.07 -7.39 -16.44
CA GLY A 66 -7.29 -6.87 -17.05
C GLY A 66 -7.04 -5.81 -18.13
N ARG A 67 -6.06 -4.92 -17.92
CA ARG A 67 -5.64 -3.96 -18.97
C ARG A 67 -5.04 -4.67 -20.19
N TRP A 68 -4.19 -5.68 -19.98
CA TRP A 68 -3.62 -6.48 -21.08
C TRP A 68 -4.70 -7.22 -21.87
N GLU A 69 -5.70 -7.79 -21.19
CA GLU A 69 -6.83 -8.45 -21.83
C GLU A 69 -7.67 -7.47 -22.66
N ALA A 70 -7.95 -6.28 -22.13
CA ALA A 70 -8.68 -5.23 -22.86
C ALA A 70 -7.94 -4.79 -24.13
N LEU A 71 -6.62 -4.63 -24.05
CA LEU A 71 -5.77 -4.29 -25.19
C LEU A 71 -5.70 -5.41 -26.22
N LEU A 72 -5.63 -6.67 -25.77
CA LEU A 72 -5.63 -7.83 -26.65
C LEU A 72 -6.97 -7.93 -27.39
N GLU A 73 -8.08 -7.65 -26.71
CA GLU A 73 -9.41 -7.63 -27.30
C GLU A 73 -9.57 -6.47 -28.29
N GLU A 74 -9.04 -5.29 -27.97
CA GLU A 74 -9.00 -4.15 -28.90
C GLU A 74 -8.18 -4.48 -30.16
N PHE A 75 -6.99 -5.07 -30.00
CA PHE A 75 -6.14 -5.46 -31.11
C PHE A 75 -6.76 -6.57 -31.97
N ARG A 76 -7.48 -7.51 -31.36
CA ARG A 76 -8.23 -8.55 -32.06
C ARG A 76 -9.37 -7.96 -32.91
N ASN A 77 -10.06 -6.96 -32.37
CA ASN A 77 -11.19 -6.31 -33.04
C ASN A 77 -10.74 -5.29 -34.10
N LYS A 78 -9.53 -4.72 -33.96
CA LYS A 78 -8.94 -3.75 -34.89
C LYS A 78 -7.43 -3.97 -35.07
N PRO A 79 -7.02 -4.99 -35.83
CA PRO A 79 -5.61 -5.24 -36.11
C PRO A 79 -5.07 -4.18 -37.08
N GLY A 80 -4.60 -3.05 -36.54
CA GLY A 80 -4.01 -1.97 -37.34
C GLY A 80 -4.04 -0.57 -36.70
N GLU A 81 -4.94 -0.32 -35.75
CA GLU A 81 -4.85 0.85 -34.87
C GLU A 81 -3.94 0.48 -33.68
N MET A 82 -2.72 1.02 -33.63
CA MET A 82 -1.88 0.85 -32.44
C MET A 82 -2.57 1.53 -31.24
N PRO A 83 -2.80 0.82 -30.13
CA PRO A 83 -3.31 1.44 -28.92
C PRO A 83 -2.28 2.47 -28.44
N GLN A 84 -2.73 3.72 -28.28
CA GLN A 84 -1.89 4.82 -27.79
C GLN A 84 -1.50 4.53 -26.34
N PHE A 85 -0.36 3.87 -26.14
CA PHE A 85 0.02 3.40 -24.82
C PHE A 85 0.43 4.53 -23.85
N THR A 86 0.78 5.71 -24.34
CA THR A 86 1.26 6.80 -23.46
C THR A 86 1.15 8.17 -24.16
N ALA A 87 0.08 8.92 -23.90
CA ALA A 87 0.06 10.35 -24.20
C ALA A 87 -0.37 11.22 -23.01
N ARG A 88 -1.09 10.67 -22.01
CA ARG A 88 -1.67 11.50 -20.95
C ARG A 88 -0.70 11.94 -19.84
N ALA A 89 0.50 11.36 -19.77
CA ALA A 89 1.52 11.73 -18.79
C ALA A 89 2.55 12.75 -19.30
N LEU A 90 2.64 12.96 -20.62
CA LEU A 90 3.55 13.95 -21.22
C LEU A 90 2.85 15.30 -21.48
N GLU A 91 1.54 15.32 -21.69
CA GLU A 91 0.78 16.57 -21.86
C GLU A 91 0.77 17.46 -20.61
N ALA A 92 0.78 16.86 -19.41
CA ALA A 92 0.80 17.63 -18.16
C ALA A 92 2.12 18.40 -17.92
N LYS A 93 3.19 18.14 -18.69
CA LYS A 93 4.43 18.93 -18.63
C LYS A 93 4.64 19.88 -19.82
N SER A 94 3.86 19.78 -20.89
CA SER A 94 3.98 20.69 -22.04
C SER A 94 3.14 21.96 -21.89
N SER A 95 2.03 21.91 -21.15
CA SER A 95 1.13 23.07 -21.02
C SER A 95 1.66 24.17 -20.10
N ASP A 96 2.59 23.87 -19.19
CA ASP A 96 3.18 24.85 -18.27
C ASP A 96 4.44 25.55 -18.82
N ALA A 97 4.92 25.16 -20.01
CA ALA A 97 6.14 25.73 -20.60
C ALA A 97 5.88 26.83 -21.66
N GLU A 98 4.62 27.07 -22.05
CA GLU A 98 4.26 27.97 -23.16
C GLU A 98 3.51 29.24 -22.70
N SER A 99 3.80 29.71 -21.49
CA SER A 99 3.47 31.08 -21.06
C SER A 99 4.73 31.82 -20.67
N LYS A 100 5.49 32.27 -21.68
CA LYS A 100 6.40 33.40 -21.54
C LYS A 100 6.57 34.15 -22.84
#